data_AF-A0A8T5LC96-F1
#
_entry.id   AF-A0A8T5LC96-F1
#
_cell.length_a   1.000
_cell.length_b   1.000
_cell.length_c   1.000
_cell.angle_alpha   90.00
_cell.angle_beta   90.00
_cell.angle_gamma   90.00
#
_symmetry.space_group_name_H-M   'P 1'
#
loop_
_entity.id
_entity.type
_entity.pdbx_description
1 polymer ?
#
loop_
_entity_poly.entity_id
_entity_poly.type
_entity_poly.pdbx_seq_one_letter_code
_entity_poly.pdbx_strand_id
1 'polypeptide(L)'
;MPGHKKQNGIDKTLLRVPITMTGNKGLVYGKILVDDFPPYIEAWLKHRPRGLVIMPAHRWNEKFQHPNVLRYDGNSQQLKKIKKAMKIARDRRPHEPLDLTSLRSI
;
A
#
# COMPACT_ATOMS: atom_id res chain seq x y z
N MET A 1 -42.25 4.98 -16.42
CA MET A 1 -40.80 5.28 -16.52
C MET A 1 -40.03 4.18 -15.80
N PRO A 2 -39.37 3.25 -16.51
CA PRO A 2 -38.73 2.11 -15.87
C PRO A 2 -37.26 2.40 -15.52
N GLY A 3 -36.91 2.12 -14.26
CA GLY A 3 -35.59 2.35 -13.67
C GLY A 3 -34.49 1.50 -14.30
N HIS A 4 -33.33 2.14 -14.49
CA HIS A 4 -32.10 1.49 -14.93
C HIS A 4 -31.63 0.46 -13.89
N LYS A 5 -31.77 -0.83 -14.23
CA LYS A 5 -30.98 -1.91 -13.60
C LYS A 5 -29.52 -1.73 -14.02
N LYS A 6 -28.60 -1.51 -13.07
CA LYS A 6 -27.16 -1.63 -13.33
C LYS A 6 -26.86 -3.07 -13.73
N GLN A 7 -26.58 -3.28 -15.01
CA GLN A 7 -26.09 -4.54 -15.54
C GLN A 7 -24.60 -4.63 -15.20
N ASN A 8 -24.22 -5.62 -14.38
CA ASN A 8 -22.83 -6.04 -14.24
C ASN A 8 -22.44 -6.78 -15.53
N GLY A 9 -21.90 -6.04 -16.50
CA GLY A 9 -21.35 -6.61 -17.72
C GLY A 9 -20.02 -7.30 -17.42
N ILE A 10 -20.02 -8.62 -17.32
CA ILE A 10 -18.81 -9.42 -17.54
C ILE A 10 -18.67 -9.62 -19.06
N ASP A 11 -17.68 -8.95 -19.64
CA ASP A 11 -17.24 -9.27 -21.00
C ASP A 11 -16.64 -10.68 -20.98
N LYS A 12 -17.20 -11.58 -21.78
CA LYS A 12 -16.88 -13.02 -21.80
C LYS A 12 -15.69 -13.36 -22.70
N THR A 13 -14.84 -12.40 -23.04
CA THR A 13 -13.85 -12.55 -24.13
C THR A 13 -12.38 -12.48 -23.70
N LEU A 14 -12.04 -12.78 -22.44
CA LEU A 14 -10.64 -12.92 -21.99
C LEU A 14 -10.38 -14.31 -21.41
N LEU A 15 -10.08 -15.24 -22.31
CA LEU A 15 -9.72 -16.62 -22.01
C LEU A 15 -8.35 -16.72 -21.29
N ARG A 16 -8.33 -17.54 -20.23
CA ARG A 16 -7.19 -18.35 -19.75
C ARG A 16 -6.00 -17.69 -19.04
N VAL A 17 -6.09 -16.44 -18.61
CA VAL A 17 -5.14 -15.90 -17.61
C VAL A 17 -5.91 -15.55 -16.34
N PRO A 18 -5.47 -15.94 -15.14
CA PRO A 18 -6.02 -15.43 -13.90
C PRO A 18 -5.70 -13.93 -13.81
N ILE A 19 -6.55 -13.10 -14.41
CA ILE A 19 -6.47 -11.64 -14.30
C ILE A 19 -7.13 -11.26 -12.97
N THR A 20 -6.33 -10.77 -12.03
CA THR A 20 -6.87 -10.12 -10.83
C THR A 20 -7.06 -8.64 -11.13
N MET A 21 -8.28 -8.25 -11.49
CA MET A 21 -8.68 -6.83 -11.52
C MET A 21 -8.76 -6.32 -10.07
N THR A 22 -7.80 -5.50 -9.65
CA THR A 22 -7.85 -4.88 -8.32
C THR A 22 -8.73 -3.64 -8.37
N GLY A 23 -9.88 -3.70 -7.67
CA GLY A 23 -10.70 -2.52 -7.39
C GLY A 23 -9.92 -1.48 -6.59
N ASN A 24 -10.27 -0.21 -6.77
CA ASN A 24 -9.65 0.98 -6.15
C ASN A 24 -8.94 0.65 -4.82
N LYS A 25 -7.60 0.63 -4.83
CA LYS A 25 -6.72 0.31 -3.69
C LYS A 25 -6.96 1.23 -2.48
N GLY A 26 -7.73 2.32 -2.64
CA GLY A 26 -8.24 3.16 -1.56
C GLY A 26 -9.32 2.52 -0.68
N LEU A 27 -9.95 1.40 -1.09
CA LEU A 27 -11.07 0.76 -0.37
C LEU A 27 -10.64 -0.32 0.64
N VAL A 28 -9.40 -0.83 0.58
CA VAL A 28 -8.91 -1.75 1.62
C VAL A 28 -8.53 -0.93 2.84
N TYR A 29 -9.27 -1.07 3.94
CA TYR A 29 -9.00 -0.42 5.21
C TYR A 29 -7.81 -1.10 5.91
N GLY A 30 -6.61 -0.94 5.37
CA GLY A 30 -5.38 -1.53 5.88
C GLY A 30 -4.54 -0.53 6.67
N LYS A 31 -3.85 -1.01 7.72
CA LYS A 31 -2.77 -0.25 8.39
C LYS A 31 -1.48 -0.23 7.54
N ILE A 32 -1.41 -1.08 6.51
CA ILE A 32 -0.25 -1.30 5.65
C ILE A 32 -0.70 -1.28 4.17
N LEU A 33 0.06 -0.61 3.31
CA LEU A 33 -0.06 -0.64 1.85
C LEU A 33 1.25 -1.14 1.24
N VAL A 34 1.15 -1.86 0.12
CA VAL A 34 2.28 -2.17 -0.75
C VAL A 34 1.98 -1.59 -2.12
N ASP A 35 2.73 -0.57 -2.52
CA ASP A 35 2.57 0.11 -3.81
C ASP A 35 3.87 0.83 -4.17
N ASP A 36 4.16 0.97 -5.46
CA ASP A 36 5.41 1.52 -5.99
C ASP A 36 5.24 2.87 -6.70
N PHE A 37 4.00 3.36 -6.85
CA PHE A 37 3.68 4.57 -7.59
C PHE A 37 3.41 5.76 -6.63
N PRO A 38 4.29 6.77 -6.57
CA PRO A 38 4.19 7.87 -5.61
C PRO A 38 2.83 8.59 -5.54
N PRO A 39 2.15 8.93 -6.66
CA PRO A 39 0.85 9.58 -6.58
C PRO A 39 -0.23 8.75 -5.88
N TYR A 40 -0.19 7.43 -6.00
CA TYR A 40 -1.14 6.53 -5.31
C TYR A 40 -0.80 6.41 -3.84
N ILE A 41 0.49 6.36 -3.52
CA ILE A 41 0.99 6.35 -2.14
C ILE A 41 0.56 7.62 -1.41
N GLU A 42 0.75 8.80 -2.02
CA GLU A 42 0.34 10.09 -1.46
C GLU A 42 -1.16 10.18 -1.26
N ALA A 43 -1.96 9.81 -2.27
CA ALA A 43 -3.41 9.78 -2.17
C ALA A 43 -3.88 8.86 -1.02
N TRP A 44 -3.25 7.70 -0.85
CA TRP A 44 -3.59 6.79 0.24
C TRP A 44 -3.21 7.36 1.61
N LEU A 45 -2.01 7.93 1.74
CA LEU A 45 -1.52 8.53 2.98
C LEU A 45 -2.29 9.78 3.38
N LYS A 46 -2.86 10.54 2.43
CA LYS A 46 -3.78 11.65 2.70
C LYS A 46 -4.99 11.20 3.52
N HIS A 47 -5.53 10.01 3.21
CA HIS A 47 -6.65 9.42 3.95
C HIS A 47 -6.20 8.56 5.13
N ARG A 48 -4.92 8.17 5.18
CA ARG A 48 -4.33 7.29 6.19
C ARG A 48 -2.98 7.84 6.65
N PRO A 49 -2.95 8.99 7.37
CA PRO A 49 -1.71 9.64 7.78
C PRO A 49 -0.87 8.81 8.75
N ARG A 50 -1.44 7.74 9.32
CA ARG A 50 -0.80 6.77 10.22
C ARG A 50 -0.59 5.39 9.60
N GLY A 51 -0.78 5.28 8.27
CA GLY A 51 -0.56 4.05 7.54
C GLY A 51 0.92 3.86 7.20
N LEU A 52 1.37 2.62 7.16
CA LEU A 52 2.71 2.24 6.68
C LEU A 52 2.64 1.87 5.20
N VAL A 53 3.62 2.28 4.41
CA VAL A 53 3.76 1.90 3.00
C VAL A 53 5.08 1.17 2.81
N ILE A 54 5.04 0.04 2.14
CA ILE A 54 6.22 -0.67 1.66
C ILE A 54 6.29 -0.44 0.17
N MET A 55 7.35 0.23 -0.28
CA MET A 55 7.51 0.67 -1.67
C MET A 55 8.58 -0.17 -2.37
N PRO A 56 8.23 -1.12 -3.25
CA PRO A 56 9.21 -1.81 -4.09
C PRO A 56 10.11 -0.82 -4.83
N ALA A 57 11.41 -1.05 -4.81
CA ALA A 57 12.40 -0.17 -5.39
C ALA A 57 12.36 -0.25 -6.92
N HIS A 58 12.06 0.88 -7.55
CA HIS A 58 12.19 1.06 -9.00
C HIS A 58 12.95 2.35 -9.30
N ARG A 59 13.40 2.51 -10.55
CA ARG A 59 14.15 3.72 -10.97
C ARG A 59 13.30 4.99 -10.85
N TRP A 60 12.02 4.91 -11.17
CA TRP A 60 11.11 6.06 -11.15
C TRP A 60 10.75 6.54 -9.74
N ASN A 61 10.88 5.71 -8.71
CA ASN A 61 10.53 6.06 -7.33
C ASN A 61 11.74 6.29 -6.42
N GLU A 62 12.95 6.34 -6.97
CA GLU A 62 14.20 6.48 -6.21
C GLU A 62 14.25 7.79 -5.40
N LYS A 63 13.71 8.88 -5.96
CA LYS A 63 13.71 10.20 -5.32
C LYS A 63 12.53 10.42 -4.37
N PHE A 64 11.58 9.50 -4.32
CA PHE A 64 10.41 9.65 -3.46
C PHE A 64 10.76 9.38 -2.00
N GLN A 65 10.39 10.31 -1.13
CA GLN A 65 10.65 10.22 0.31
C GLN A 65 9.38 10.57 1.08
N HIS A 66 9.07 9.75 2.08
CA HIS A 66 7.99 10.03 3.02
C HIS A 66 8.26 9.29 4.35
N PRO A 67 7.96 9.90 5.51
CA PRO A 67 8.26 9.30 6.82
C PRO A 67 7.66 7.91 7.04
N ASN A 68 6.50 7.65 6.44
CA ASN A 68 5.77 6.39 6.56
C ASN A 68 6.02 5.41 5.39
N VAL A 69 6.97 5.71 4.50
CA VAL A 69 7.28 4.87 3.34
C VAL A 69 8.64 4.23 3.55
N LEU A 70 8.68 2.90 3.46
CA LEU A 70 9.91 2.12 3.47
C LEU A 70 10.14 1.56 2.08
N ARG A 71 11.18 2.08 1.40
CA ARG A 71 11.61 1.56 0.10
C ARG A 71 12.31 0.21 0.29
N TYR A 72 12.01 -0.75 -0.58
CA TYR A 72 12.50 -2.13 -0.50
C TYR A 72 13.12 -2.58 -1.82
N ASP A 73 14.41 -2.86 -1.82
CA ASP A 73 15.18 -3.30 -3.00
C ASP A 73 15.44 -4.80 -3.07
N GLY A 74 14.87 -5.60 -2.17
CA GLY A 74 15.14 -7.03 -2.07
C GLY A 74 16.20 -7.40 -1.04
N ASN A 75 16.85 -6.44 -0.39
CA ASN A 75 17.89 -6.69 0.59
C ASN A 75 17.37 -7.33 1.89
N SER A 76 18.07 -8.36 2.38
CA SER A 76 17.71 -9.10 3.60
C SER A 76 17.72 -8.28 4.89
N GLN A 77 18.60 -7.29 5.03
CA GLN A 77 18.60 -6.37 6.17
C GLN A 77 17.38 -5.44 6.12
N GLN A 78 17.04 -4.89 4.94
CA GLN A 78 15.81 -4.11 4.76
C GLN A 78 14.57 -4.95 5.07
N LEU A 79 14.53 -6.21 4.65
CA LEU A 79 13.41 -7.11 4.93
C LEU A 79 13.19 -7.30 6.44
N LYS A 80 14.26 -7.42 7.24
CA LYS A 80 14.15 -7.47 8.71
C LYS A 80 13.54 -6.18 9.28
N LYS A 81 13.96 -5.02 8.78
CA LYS A 81 13.42 -3.71 9.17
C LYS A 81 11.94 -3.57 8.81
N ILE A 82 11.56 -3.98 7.59
CA ILE A 82 10.18 -3.97 7.11
C ILE A 82 9.31 -4.88 7.96
N LYS A 83 9.76 -6.11 8.28
CA LYS A 83 9.02 -7.02 9.17
C LYS A 83 8.73 -6.40 10.54
N LYS A 84 9.71 -5.71 11.12
CA LYS A 84 9.51 -4.96 12.39
C LYS A 84 8.50 -3.82 12.22
N ALA A 85 8.62 -3.03 11.16
CA ALA A 85 7.68 -1.94 10.85
C ALA A 85 6.24 -2.46 10.65
N MET A 86 6.07 -3.56 9.93
CA MET A 86 4.77 -4.21 9.74
C MET A 86 4.16 -4.65 11.06
N LYS A 87 4.98 -5.21 11.97
CA LYS A 87 4.51 -5.59 13.32
C LYS A 87 4.03 -4.37 14.10
N ILE A 88 4.80 -3.29 14.11
CA ILE A 88 4.42 -2.02 14.76
C ILE A 88 3.11 -1.50 14.16
N ALA A 89 3.03 -1.38 12.84
CA ALA A 89 1.84 -0.90 12.15
C ALA A 89 0.61 -1.77 12.43
N ARG A 90 0.77 -3.10 12.48
CA ARG A 90 -0.30 -4.05 12.78
C ARG A 90 -0.79 -3.93 14.23
N ASP A 91 0.13 -3.91 15.19
CA ASP A 91 -0.17 -3.96 16.63
C ASP A 91 -0.60 -2.59 17.20
N ARG A 92 -0.35 -1.50 16.45
CA ARG A 92 -0.78 -0.14 16.77
C ARG A 92 -2.26 -0.05 17.12
N ARG A 93 -2.60 0.61 18.23
CA ARG A 93 -3.98 0.87 18.63
C ARG A 93 -4.68 1.87 17.68
N PRO A 94 -6.02 1.91 17.68
CA PRO A 94 -6.73 3.02 17.03
C PRO A 94 -6.17 4.37 17.50
N HIS A 95 -6.03 5.33 16.58
CA HIS A 95 -5.54 6.69 16.82
C HIS A 95 -4.06 6.87 17.21
N GLU A 96 -3.38 5.85 17.71
CA GLU A 96 -1.94 5.89 18.04
C GLU A 96 -1.09 6.22 16.79
N PRO A 97 -0.06 7.07 16.87
CA PRO A 97 0.79 7.41 15.72
C PRO A 97 1.61 6.20 15.24
N LEU A 98 2.01 6.22 13.97
CA LEU A 98 3.00 5.26 13.47
C LEU A 98 4.40 5.74 13.86
N ASP A 99 5.02 5.08 14.84
CA ASP A 99 6.39 5.38 15.26
C ASP A 99 7.39 4.40 14.63
N LEU A 100 8.24 4.92 13.73
CA LEU A 100 9.32 4.18 13.09
C LEU A 100 10.71 4.67 13.54
N THR A 101 10.80 5.53 14.56
CA THR A 101 12.07 6.13 15.01
C THR A 101 13.07 5.07 15.47
N SER A 102 12.59 4.05 16.20
CA SER A 102 13.38 2.90 16.65
C SER A 102 13.99 2.06 15.54
N LEU A 103 13.56 2.23 14.28
CA LEU A 103 14.07 1.51 13.12
C LEU A 103 15.14 2.30 12.34
N ARG A 104 15.43 3.54 12.73
CA ARG A 104 16.41 4.40 12.05
C ARG A 104 17.84 4.26 12.59
N SER A 105 18.02 3.58 13.73
CA SER A 105 19.30 3.46 14.44
C SER A 105 20.01 2.11 14.25
N ILE A 106 19.69 1.37 13.19
CA ILE A 106 20.31 0.09 12.81
C ILE A 106 20.68 0.17 11.34
#